data_AF-A0A1X2HXE4-F1
#
_entry.id   AF-A0A1X2HXE4-F1
#
_cell.length_a   1.000
_cell.length_b   1.000
_cell.length_c   1.000
_cell.angle_alpha   90.00
_cell.angle_beta   90.00
_cell.angle_gamma   90.00
#
_symmetry.space_group_name_H-M   'P 1'
#
loop_
_entity.id
_entity.type
_entity.pdbx_description
1 polymer ?
#
loop_
_entity_poly.entity_id
_entity_poly.type
_entity_poly.pdbx_seq_one_letter_code
_entity_poly.pdbx_strand_id
1 'polypeptide(L)'
;MAFLFGRHYVLLLCLLYCLFISLVTTQTLQNPAFGEELINFSGPNGDTRTTDPSDFRVAQAQAFQTVYLANNTSYKVKPLFDFKDACNQSTTLDDLQRWNHNGLNTLSGIQARTKIALVERGGNCTWSDKVRTVTQLSTSLRLSVNVMLIYDNQSYPTLPKYTLLPATGITTVPAYPSSQLPPQVNISLMDDNDISSSQLNTSSSDIVPNQPTEIYYISNELGLDLLSILQDCFDSTTPESNGAPSNYLFLVPVLRSFDWTKTVSSNKGTPNYLSWVIALAAFFLLAVFSLFIFFRWWRRRQRREDMEYNAMLEERNLIAMQRRKLKPLPVDIVNSYPIQNYHADVIKNATCAICLDEFEENQPDIRVLPCSHGFCVLCIGKSMVDSKIHSLSYL
;
A
#
# COMPACT_ATOMS: atom_id res chain seq x y z
N MET A 1 -4.79 -43.17 26.23
CA MET A 1 -3.46 -43.45 25.63
C MET A 1 -3.38 -43.21 24.10
N ALA A 2 -4.33 -42.52 23.45
CA ALA A 2 -4.34 -42.37 21.98
C ALA A 2 -3.95 -40.98 21.44
N PHE A 3 -3.58 -40.01 22.31
CA PHE A 3 -3.33 -38.62 21.89
C PHE A 3 -1.85 -38.23 21.74
N LEU A 4 -0.90 -39.15 21.97
CA LEU A 4 0.54 -38.83 21.93
C LEU A 4 1.24 -39.20 20.60
N PHE A 5 0.58 -39.96 19.71
CA PHE A 5 1.19 -40.38 18.44
C PHE A 5 1.15 -39.32 17.32
N GLY A 6 0.34 -38.25 17.44
CA GLY A 6 0.19 -37.26 16.36
C GLY A 6 1.27 -36.16 16.29
N ARG A 7 1.90 -35.79 17.42
CA ARG A 7 2.86 -34.65 17.44
C ARG A 7 4.22 -34.98 16.84
N HIS A 8 4.68 -36.22 16.94
CA HIS A 8 5.98 -36.61 16.41
C HIS A 8 5.99 -36.69 14.89
N TYR A 9 4.88 -37.11 14.26
CA TYR A 9 4.76 -37.10 12.80
C TYR A 9 4.69 -35.69 12.22
N VAL A 10 4.01 -34.75 12.87
CA VAL A 10 3.96 -33.35 12.42
C VAL A 10 5.34 -32.68 12.53
N LEU A 11 6.08 -32.93 13.61
CA LEU A 11 7.45 -32.44 13.75
C LEU A 11 8.38 -33.06 12.71
N LEU A 12 8.28 -34.37 12.46
CA LEU A 12 9.11 -35.04 11.45
C LEU A 12 8.75 -34.59 10.03
N LEU A 13 7.47 -34.33 9.73
CA LEU A 13 7.02 -33.76 8.45
C LEU A 13 7.46 -32.31 8.31
N CYS A 14 7.42 -31.50 9.37
CA CYS A 14 7.99 -30.15 9.34
C CYS A 14 9.51 -30.17 9.17
N LEU A 15 10.22 -31.11 9.79
CA LEU A 15 11.68 -31.23 9.69
C LEU A 15 12.08 -31.75 8.30
N LEU A 16 11.34 -32.73 7.74
CA LEU A 16 11.49 -33.15 6.34
C LEU A 16 11.11 -32.02 5.37
N TYR A 17 10.04 -31.28 5.63
CA TYR A 17 9.65 -30.12 4.81
C TYR A 17 10.72 -29.03 4.87
N CYS A 18 11.33 -28.78 6.03
CA CYS A 18 12.47 -27.86 6.19
C CYS A 18 13.76 -28.38 5.53
N LEU A 19 13.99 -29.70 5.50
CA LEU A 19 15.10 -30.31 4.75
C LEU A 19 14.84 -30.34 3.24
N PHE A 20 13.57 -30.27 2.82
CA PHE A 20 13.12 -30.12 1.43
C PHE A 20 12.85 -28.66 1.02
N ILE A 21 13.05 -27.68 1.93
CA ILE A 21 13.27 -26.30 1.50
C ILE A 21 14.63 -26.33 0.83
N SER A 22 14.58 -26.53 -0.48
CA SER A 22 15.69 -26.54 -1.41
C SER A 22 16.69 -25.47 -0.99
N LEU A 23 17.96 -25.86 -0.81
CA LEU A 23 19.08 -24.94 -0.94
C LEU A 23 18.82 -24.16 -2.23
N VAL A 24 18.49 -22.87 -2.09
CA VAL A 24 18.32 -21.97 -3.21
C VAL A 24 19.69 -21.86 -3.85
N THR A 25 19.92 -22.68 -4.87
CA THR A 25 21.08 -22.57 -5.74
C THR A 25 21.04 -21.16 -6.33
N THR A 26 22.08 -20.38 -6.06
CA THR A 26 22.23 -18.95 -6.38
C THR A 26 22.17 -18.59 -7.85
N GLN A 27 22.17 -19.58 -8.75
CA GLN A 27 21.97 -19.35 -10.16
C GLN A 27 20.48 -19.49 -10.45
N THR A 28 19.87 -18.44 -10.97
CA THR A 28 18.59 -18.60 -11.68
C THR A 28 18.78 -19.69 -12.73
N LEU A 29 17.85 -20.63 -12.86
CA LEU A 29 17.91 -21.67 -13.90
C LEU A 29 17.95 -21.08 -15.32
N GLN A 30 17.65 -19.79 -15.46
CA GLN A 30 17.62 -19.06 -16.71
C GLN A 30 18.72 -18.00 -16.72
N ASN A 31 19.65 -18.17 -17.65
CA ASN A 31 20.67 -17.18 -17.98
C ASN A 31 19.99 -15.93 -18.57
N PRO A 32 20.37 -14.71 -18.15
CA PRO A 32 19.84 -13.50 -18.74
C PRO A 32 20.31 -13.36 -20.19
N ALA A 33 19.46 -12.78 -21.04
CA ALA A 33 19.91 -12.08 -22.23
C ALA A 33 19.96 -10.57 -21.93
N PHE A 34 20.71 -9.81 -22.71
CA PHE A 34 20.80 -8.36 -22.55
C PHE A 34 20.32 -7.69 -23.81
N GLY A 35 19.22 -6.97 -23.69
CA GLY A 35 18.77 -6.07 -24.73
C GLY A 35 19.61 -4.80 -24.72
N GLU A 36 20.05 -4.37 -25.89
CA GLU A 36 20.89 -3.20 -26.12
C GLU A 36 20.11 -2.17 -26.96
N GLU A 37 20.14 -0.92 -26.51
CA GLU A 37 19.48 0.19 -27.17
C GLU A 37 20.42 1.40 -27.20
N LEU A 38 20.71 1.89 -28.40
CA LEU A 38 21.41 3.16 -28.58
C LEU A 38 20.39 4.30 -28.55
N ILE A 39 20.61 5.26 -27.65
CA ILE A 39 19.72 6.40 -27.46
C ILE A 39 20.49 7.68 -27.73
N ASN A 40 19.98 8.46 -28.68
CA ASN A 40 20.47 9.79 -28.97
C ASN A 40 19.64 10.84 -28.21
N PHE A 41 20.33 11.72 -27.50
CA PHE A 41 19.76 12.85 -26.77
C PHE A 41 20.09 14.15 -27.50
N SER A 42 19.06 14.93 -27.79
CA SER A 42 19.18 16.24 -28.44
C SER A 42 18.51 17.36 -27.66
N GLY A 43 18.94 18.58 -27.95
CA GLY A 43 18.51 19.82 -27.30
C GLY A 43 19.33 20.19 -26.06
N PRO A 44 19.17 21.42 -25.55
CA PRO A 44 20.08 22.03 -24.56
C PRO A 44 20.14 21.32 -23.21
N ASN A 45 19.11 20.54 -22.85
CA ASN A 45 19.02 19.82 -21.58
C ASN A 45 19.01 18.28 -21.72
N GLY A 46 19.12 17.77 -22.96
CA GLY A 46 18.91 16.34 -23.27
C GLY A 46 17.47 15.88 -23.04
N ASP A 47 16.49 16.75 -23.30
CA ASP A 47 15.07 16.45 -23.08
C ASP A 47 14.45 15.65 -24.23
N THR A 48 15.01 15.78 -25.44
CA THR A 48 14.54 15.05 -26.61
C THR A 48 15.31 13.76 -26.76
N ARG A 49 14.58 12.66 -26.81
CA ARG A 49 15.12 11.31 -26.98
C ARG A 49 14.75 10.82 -28.38
N THR A 50 15.73 10.39 -29.14
CA THR A 50 15.53 9.66 -30.39
C THR A 50 16.18 8.28 -30.29
N THR A 51 15.51 7.30 -30.87
CA THR A 51 15.91 5.88 -30.84
C THR A 51 15.65 5.33 -32.22
N ASP A 52 16.61 4.61 -32.81
CA ASP A 52 16.41 3.89 -34.05
C ASP A 52 16.16 2.41 -33.71
N PRO A 53 14.94 1.87 -33.95
CA PRO A 53 14.66 0.46 -33.70
C PRO A 53 15.56 -0.50 -34.48
N SER A 54 16.17 -0.05 -35.59
CA SER A 54 17.13 -0.84 -36.35
C SER A 54 18.47 -1.01 -35.65
N ASP A 55 18.74 -0.25 -34.58
CA ASP A 55 19.92 -0.39 -33.73
C ASP A 55 19.68 -1.31 -32.52
N PHE A 56 18.45 -1.77 -32.30
CA PHE A 56 18.16 -2.60 -31.13
C PHE A 56 18.77 -4.00 -31.32
N ARG A 57 19.50 -4.46 -30.32
CA ARG A 57 20.15 -5.77 -30.32
C ARG A 57 19.85 -6.54 -29.05
N VAL A 58 20.00 -7.85 -29.10
CA VAL A 58 19.93 -8.74 -27.95
C VAL A 58 21.20 -9.58 -27.94
N ALA A 59 22.05 -9.36 -26.94
CA ALA A 59 23.17 -10.21 -26.63
C ALA A 59 22.68 -11.41 -25.82
N GLN A 60 23.05 -12.61 -26.25
CA GLN A 60 22.75 -13.85 -25.53
C GLN A 60 23.98 -14.75 -25.54
N ALA A 61 24.27 -15.38 -24.40
CA ALA A 61 25.30 -16.41 -24.29
C ALA A 61 24.97 -17.36 -23.15
N GLN A 62 25.34 -18.63 -23.30
CA GLN A 62 25.19 -19.61 -22.23
C GLN A 62 26.01 -19.21 -20.99
N ALA A 63 27.12 -18.49 -21.17
CA ALA A 63 27.98 -18.05 -20.08
C ALA A 63 27.37 -16.92 -19.22
N PHE A 64 26.33 -16.24 -19.68
CA PHE A 64 25.72 -15.15 -18.90
C PHE A 64 24.98 -15.73 -17.70
N GLN A 65 25.18 -15.15 -16.51
CA GLN A 65 24.64 -15.68 -15.26
C GLN A 65 24.07 -14.57 -14.40
N THR A 66 23.01 -14.86 -13.66
CA THR A 66 22.52 -13.99 -12.60
C THR A 66 23.26 -14.33 -11.31
N VAL A 67 23.93 -13.33 -10.73
CA VAL A 67 24.67 -13.43 -9.47
C VAL A 67 23.74 -13.16 -8.30
N TYR A 68 22.93 -12.10 -8.41
CA TYR A 68 21.99 -11.68 -7.38
C TYR A 68 20.76 -11.00 -7.97
N LEU A 69 19.58 -11.30 -7.43
CA LEU A 69 18.30 -10.73 -7.84
C LEU A 69 17.37 -10.51 -6.65
N ALA A 70 17.25 -9.27 -6.18
CA ALA A 70 16.52 -8.88 -4.97
C ALA A 70 14.98 -8.84 -5.10
N ASN A 71 14.38 -9.46 -6.13
CA ASN A 71 12.94 -9.44 -6.44
C ASN A 71 12.45 -8.23 -7.29
N ASN A 72 13.18 -7.87 -8.35
CA ASN A 72 12.77 -6.79 -9.26
C ASN A 72 11.99 -7.31 -10.48
N THR A 73 10.83 -6.70 -10.76
CA THR A 73 9.98 -6.98 -11.92
C THR A 73 10.04 -5.87 -13.00
N SER A 74 10.91 -4.87 -12.84
CA SER A 74 10.96 -3.68 -13.70
C SER A 74 11.96 -3.83 -14.85
N TYR A 75 11.45 -4.26 -16.01
CA TYR A 75 12.20 -4.35 -17.27
C TYR A 75 12.29 -2.98 -17.93
N LYS A 76 12.99 -2.05 -17.28
CA LYS A 76 13.25 -0.72 -17.82
C LYS A 76 14.67 -0.66 -18.35
N VAL A 77 14.83 -0.15 -19.56
CA VAL A 77 16.14 0.19 -20.11
C VAL A 77 16.82 1.24 -19.22
N LYS A 78 18.12 1.05 -18.96
CA LYS A 78 18.92 1.91 -18.10
C LYS A 78 20.25 2.23 -18.78
N PRO A 79 20.77 3.47 -18.65
CA PRO A 79 22.06 3.83 -19.22
C PRO A 79 23.19 3.04 -18.55
N LEU A 80 24.14 2.61 -19.37
CA LEU A 80 25.36 1.91 -18.98
C LEU A 80 26.51 2.90 -18.74
N PHE A 81 27.30 2.67 -17.69
CA PHE A 81 28.49 3.45 -17.39
C PHE A 81 29.64 2.54 -16.95
N ASP A 82 30.86 2.90 -17.33
CA ASP A 82 32.10 2.23 -16.94
C ASP A 82 32.50 2.60 -15.51
N PHE A 83 32.63 1.58 -14.65
CA PHE A 83 33.10 1.69 -13.27
C PHE A 83 34.49 1.03 -13.08
N LYS A 84 35.17 0.66 -14.17
CA LYS A 84 36.45 -0.06 -14.18
C LYS A 84 36.37 -1.32 -13.31
N ASP A 85 37.40 -1.65 -12.55
CA ASP A 85 37.41 -2.81 -11.67
C ASP A 85 36.63 -2.60 -10.36
N ALA A 86 36.23 -1.37 -10.03
CA ALA A 86 35.61 -1.00 -8.76
C ALA A 86 36.33 -1.51 -7.49
N CYS A 87 37.64 -1.75 -7.56
CA CYS A 87 38.43 -2.19 -6.41
C CYS A 87 38.99 -1.02 -5.60
N ASN A 88 39.17 0.14 -6.23
CA ASN A 88 39.70 1.32 -5.57
C ASN A 88 38.61 2.13 -4.85
N GLN A 89 38.67 2.17 -3.51
CA GLN A 89 37.78 2.98 -2.69
C GLN A 89 38.07 4.49 -2.78
N SER A 90 39.22 4.88 -3.34
CA SER A 90 39.59 6.28 -3.56
C SER A 90 39.07 6.84 -4.88
N THR A 91 38.31 6.08 -5.68
CA THR A 91 37.75 6.56 -6.95
C THR A 91 36.91 7.81 -6.71
N THR A 92 37.24 8.90 -7.39
CA THR A 92 36.55 10.19 -7.26
C THR A 92 35.45 10.34 -8.32
N LEU A 93 34.59 11.36 -8.16
CA LEU A 93 33.64 11.73 -9.21
C LEU A 93 34.35 12.08 -10.51
N ASP A 94 35.49 12.79 -10.43
CA ASP A 94 36.26 13.21 -11.58
C ASP A 94 36.84 12.01 -12.35
N ASP A 95 37.21 10.94 -11.65
CA ASP A 95 37.66 9.71 -12.30
C ASP A 95 36.53 9.01 -13.05
N LEU A 96 35.36 8.88 -12.40
CA LEU A 96 34.16 8.31 -13.05
C LEU A 96 33.72 9.14 -14.25
N GLN A 97 33.74 10.47 -14.12
CA GLN A 97 33.44 11.38 -15.23
C GLN A 97 34.46 11.21 -16.35
N ARG A 98 35.76 11.11 -16.04
CA ARG A 98 36.82 10.91 -17.04
C ARG A 98 36.64 9.60 -17.81
N TRP A 99 36.32 8.50 -17.13
CA TRP A 99 36.09 7.20 -17.79
C TRP A 99 34.85 7.17 -18.69
N ASN A 100 33.92 8.09 -18.47
CA ASN A 100 32.65 8.17 -19.18
C ASN A 100 32.48 9.51 -19.91
N HIS A 101 33.58 10.19 -20.25
CA HIS A 101 33.61 11.48 -20.98
C HIS A 101 32.57 12.49 -20.49
N ASN A 102 32.50 12.70 -19.18
CA ASN A 102 31.55 13.57 -18.48
C ASN A 102 30.06 13.20 -18.65
N GLY A 103 29.71 12.00 -19.13
CA GLY A 103 28.32 11.60 -19.39
C GLY A 103 27.45 11.39 -18.13
N LEU A 104 28.03 11.20 -16.94
CA LEU A 104 27.26 10.79 -15.74
C LEU A 104 26.26 11.85 -15.23
N ASN A 105 26.64 13.12 -15.25
CA ASN A 105 25.90 14.21 -14.59
C ASN A 105 25.60 15.41 -15.50
N THR A 106 25.90 15.32 -16.79
CA THR A 106 25.83 16.50 -17.67
C THR A 106 24.44 16.70 -18.28
N LEU A 107 23.69 15.62 -18.55
CA LEU A 107 22.31 15.70 -19.02
C LEU A 107 21.31 15.42 -17.90
N SER A 108 20.37 16.34 -17.70
CA SER A 108 19.31 16.21 -16.69
C SER A 108 18.48 14.93 -16.88
N GLY A 109 18.22 14.56 -18.14
CA GLY A 109 17.51 13.34 -18.53
C GLY A 109 18.25 12.04 -18.18
N ILE A 110 19.58 12.09 -18.00
CA ILE A 110 20.43 10.98 -17.57
C ILE A 110 20.60 10.96 -16.05
N GLN A 111 20.79 12.14 -15.45
CA GLN A 111 21.01 12.29 -14.01
C GLN A 111 19.86 11.66 -13.19
N ALA A 112 18.61 11.92 -13.60
CA ALA A 112 17.41 11.42 -12.91
C ALA A 112 17.14 9.90 -13.09
N ARG A 113 17.91 9.20 -13.94
CA ARG A 113 17.68 7.78 -14.24
C ARG A 113 18.55 6.88 -13.38
N THR A 114 18.00 5.72 -13.03
CA THR A 114 18.76 4.63 -12.44
C THR A 114 19.75 4.06 -13.45
N LYS A 115 20.97 3.74 -13.00
CA LYS A 115 22.10 3.41 -13.88
C LYS A 115 22.50 1.94 -13.75
N ILE A 116 23.23 1.47 -14.76
CA ILE A 116 23.93 0.19 -14.77
C ILE A 116 25.44 0.48 -14.64
N ALA A 117 26.09 -0.13 -13.66
CA ALA A 117 27.54 -0.10 -13.54
C ALA A 117 28.13 -1.30 -14.29
N LEU A 118 28.98 -1.05 -15.28
CA LEU A 118 29.83 -2.06 -15.92
C LEU A 118 31.13 -2.17 -15.14
N VAL A 119 31.43 -3.35 -14.62
CA VAL A 119 32.55 -3.60 -13.71
C VAL A 119 33.38 -4.77 -14.22
N GLU A 120 34.69 -4.59 -14.29
CA GLU A 120 35.63 -5.65 -14.63
C GLU A 120 35.84 -6.61 -13.45
N ARG A 121 35.86 -7.92 -13.71
CA ARG A 121 36.30 -8.93 -12.74
C ARG A 121 37.80 -8.80 -12.42
N GLY A 122 38.26 -9.26 -11.26
CA GLY A 122 39.67 -9.19 -10.86
C GLY A 122 40.02 -7.91 -10.11
N GLY A 123 41.20 -7.31 -10.35
CA GLY A 123 41.62 -6.06 -9.69
C GLY A 123 42.05 -6.21 -8.22
N ASN A 124 42.40 -7.42 -7.78
CA ASN A 124 42.81 -7.74 -6.40
C ASN A 124 41.75 -7.41 -5.33
N CYS A 125 40.47 -7.51 -5.65
CA CYS A 125 39.39 -7.41 -4.68
C CYS A 125 38.28 -8.44 -4.96
N THR A 126 37.48 -8.74 -3.94
CA THR A 126 36.36 -9.69 -4.04
C THR A 126 35.15 -9.06 -4.73
N TRP A 127 34.16 -9.86 -5.12
CA TRP A 127 32.92 -9.36 -5.69
C TRP A 127 32.13 -8.51 -4.69
N SER A 128 32.12 -8.89 -3.40
CA SER A 128 31.54 -8.08 -2.33
C SER A 128 32.23 -6.72 -2.19
N ASP A 129 33.56 -6.65 -2.34
CA ASP A 129 34.29 -5.38 -2.32
C ASP A 129 33.86 -4.48 -3.49
N LYS A 130 33.72 -5.04 -4.69
CA LYS A 130 33.22 -4.30 -5.87
C LYS A 130 31.82 -3.76 -5.63
N VAL A 131 30.91 -4.59 -5.12
CA VAL A 131 29.54 -4.18 -4.77
C VAL A 131 29.57 -3.04 -3.75
N ARG A 132 30.41 -3.14 -2.71
CA ARG A 132 30.56 -2.10 -1.69
C ARG A 132 31.06 -0.79 -2.32
N THR A 133 32.09 -0.83 -3.15
CA THR A 133 32.64 0.35 -3.83
C THR A 133 31.59 1.00 -4.73
N VAL A 134 30.90 0.23 -5.58
CA VAL A 134 29.83 0.75 -6.45
C VAL A 134 28.70 1.37 -5.62
N THR A 135 28.32 0.75 -4.51
CA THR A 135 27.27 1.26 -3.62
C THR A 135 27.68 2.56 -2.94
N GLN A 136 28.93 2.64 -2.46
CA GLN A 136 29.50 3.84 -1.86
C GLN A 136 29.56 5.00 -2.86
N LEU A 137 30.08 4.75 -4.07
CA LEU A 137 30.13 5.74 -5.16
C LEU A 137 28.73 6.18 -5.56
N SER A 138 27.80 5.24 -5.71
CA SER A 138 26.41 5.54 -6.07
C SER A 138 25.73 6.43 -5.04
N THR A 139 25.97 6.16 -3.75
CA THR A 139 25.36 6.91 -2.64
C THR A 139 26.01 8.28 -2.46
N SER A 140 27.35 8.35 -2.46
CA SER A 140 28.10 9.60 -2.24
C SER A 140 27.88 10.59 -3.38
N LEU A 141 27.78 10.09 -4.61
CA LEU A 141 27.64 10.89 -5.83
C LEU A 141 26.19 10.97 -6.34
N ARG A 142 25.23 10.38 -5.63
CA ARG A 142 23.80 10.33 -5.98
C ARG A 142 23.53 9.77 -7.38
N LEU A 143 24.30 8.78 -7.82
CA LEU A 143 24.21 8.21 -9.18
C LEU A 143 23.00 7.31 -9.36
N SER A 144 22.44 6.77 -8.28
CA SER A 144 21.29 5.84 -8.32
C SER A 144 21.59 4.58 -9.16
N VAL A 145 22.78 3.99 -8.98
CA VAL A 145 23.12 2.69 -9.58
C VAL A 145 22.23 1.61 -8.96
N ASN A 146 21.53 0.88 -9.81
CA ASN A 146 20.57 -0.14 -9.39
C ASN A 146 20.91 -1.53 -9.91
N VAL A 147 21.65 -1.61 -11.02
CA VAL A 147 22.11 -2.86 -11.63
C VAL A 147 23.62 -2.80 -11.77
N MET A 148 24.29 -3.94 -11.56
CA MET A 148 25.72 -4.10 -11.76
C MET A 148 25.96 -5.27 -12.72
N LEU A 149 26.74 -5.02 -13.76
CA LEU A 149 27.19 -6.03 -14.73
C LEU A 149 28.69 -6.26 -14.50
N ILE A 150 29.04 -7.45 -14.03
CA ILE A 150 30.43 -7.89 -13.90
C ILE A 150 30.80 -8.59 -15.21
N TYR A 151 31.81 -8.12 -15.91
CA TYR A 151 32.35 -8.84 -17.07
C TYR A 151 33.67 -9.51 -16.72
N ASP A 152 33.92 -10.69 -17.29
CA ASP A 152 35.15 -11.44 -17.04
C ASP A 152 36.39 -10.67 -17.52
N ASN A 153 37.52 -10.86 -16.84
CA ASN A 153 38.82 -10.34 -17.25
C ASN A 153 39.65 -11.37 -18.03
N GLN A 154 39.11 -12.57 -18.23
CA GLN A 154 39.75 -13.64 -19.02
C GLN A 154 38.93 -13.97 -20.26
N SER A 155 39.61 -14.12 -21.40
CA SER A 155 39.00 -14.62 -22.63
C SER A 155 39.22 -16.13 -22.76
N TYR A 156 38.18 -16.86 -23.18
CA TYR A 156 38.24 -18.31 -23.38
C TYR A 156 37.96 -18.67 -24.85
N PRO A 157 39.00 -18.80 -25.71
CA PRO A 157 38.82 -19.00 -27.15
C PRO A 157 38.07 -20.28 -27.53
N THR A 158 38.06 -21.27 -26.63
CA THR A 158 37.43 -22.58 -26.84
C THR A 158 35.95 -22.61 -26.47
N LEU A 159 35.42 -21.53 -25.89
CA LEU A 159 34.02 -21.47 -25.49
C LEU A 159 33.17 -20.76 -26.56
N PRO A 160 31.88 -21.13 -26.69
CA PRO A 160 30.97 -20.43 -27.57
C PRO A 160 30.93 -18.95 -27.20
N LYS A 161 31.16 -18.10 -28.21
CA LYS A 161 31.01 -16.66 -28.11
C LYS A 161 29.55 -16.29 -27.83
N TYR A 162 29.33 -15.06 -27.40
CA TYR A 162 27.97 -14.52 -27.35
C TYR A 162 27.45 -14.29 -28.77
N THR A 163 26.14 -14.35 -28.94
CA THR A 163 25.49 -14.01 -30.21
C THR A 163 24.69 -12.74 -30.04
N LEU A 164 24.80 -11.85 -31.02
CA LEU A 164 24.03 -10.62 -31.09
C LEU A 164 22.91 -10.77 -32.12
N LEU A 165 21.67 -10.69 -31.68
CA LEU A 165 20.48 -10.81 -32.54
C LEU A 165 19.77 -9.47 -32.70
N PRO A 166 19.13 -9.18 -33.84
CA PRO A 166 18.25 -8.02 -33.96
C PRO A 166 17.08 -8.10 -32.96
N ALA A 167 16.81 -7.01 -32.24
CA ALA A 167 15.73 -6.97 -31.26
C ALA A 167 14.45 -6.40 -31.89
N THR A 168 13.65 -7.26 -32.52
CA THR A 168 12.37 -6.87 -33.12
C THR A 168 11.21 -7.66 -32.52
N GLY A 169 10.09 -6.97 -32.26
CA GLY A 169 8.89 -7.59 -31.69
C GLY A 169 9.11 -8.13 -30.27
N ILE A 170 8.88 -9.44 -30.09
CA ILE A 170 8.99 -10.10 -28.78
C ILE A 170 10.25 -10.97 -28.77
N THR A 171 11.20 -10.62 -27.91
CA THR A 171 12.35 -11.49 -27.60
C THR A 171 11.94 -12.49 -26.52
N THR A 172 12.17 -13.76 -26.77
CA THR A 172 12.00 -14.83 -25.79
C THR A 172 13.34 -15.14 -25.12
N VAL A 173 13.28 -15.72 -23.91
CA VAL A 173 14.50 -16.11 -23.19
C VAL A 173 15.21 -17.22 -23.96
N PRO A 174 16.53 -17.12 -24.18
CA PRO A 174 17.27 -18.17 -24.87
C PRO A 174 17.20 -19.49 -24.11
N ALA A 175 16.97 -20.58 -24.85
CA ALA A 175 17.07 -21.94 -24.34
C ALA A 175 18.42 -22.53 -24.77
N TYR A 176 19.18 -23.03 -23.81
CA TYR A 176 20.49 -23.64 -24.09
C TYR A 176 20.42 -25.17 -24.06
N PRO A 177 21.15 -25.87 -24.94
CA PRO A 177 21.11 -27.34 -25.02
C PRO A 177 21.60 -28.05 -23.76
N SER A 178 22.53 -27.43 -23.04
CA SER A 178 23.10 -27.96 -21.80
C SER A 178 22.76 -27.03 -20.63
N SER A 179 22.39 -27.62 -19.49
CA SER A 179 22.27 -26.89 -18.22
C SER A 179 23.61 -26.74 -17.50
N GLN A 180 24.65 -27.46 -17.94
CA GLN A 180 25.98 -27.41 -17.33
C GLN A 180 26.86 -26.38 -18.03
N LEU A 181 27.39 -25.45 -17.24
CA LEU A 181 28.38 -24.49 -17.67
C LEU A 181 29.80 -25.08 -17.57
N PRO A 182 30.69 -24.79 -18.53
CA PRO A 182 32.10 -25.10 -18.39
C PRO A 182 32.67 -24.51 -17.09
N PRO A 183 33.56 -25.22 -16.38
CA PRO A 183 34.06 -24.77 -15.09
C PRO A 183 34.68 -23.37 -15.10
N GLN A 184 35.30 -22.98 -16.23
CA GLN A 184 36.00 -21.72 -16.40
C GLN A 184 35.07 -20.49 -16.42
N VAL A 185 33.80 -20.66 -16.81
CA VAL A 185 32.81 -19.57 -16.86
C VAL A 185 31.73 -19.72 -15.81
N ASN A 186 31.75 -20.78 -15.02
CA ASN A 186 30.77 -20.99 -13.96
C ASN A 186 31.13 -20.11 -12.75
N ILE A 187 30.31 -19.10 -12.45
CA ILE A 187 30.59 -18.14 -11.38
C ILE A 187 30.66 -18.80 -10.01
N SER A 188 30.03 -19.96 -9.81
CA SER A 188 30.08 -20.69 -8.54
C SER A 188 31.43 -21.38 -8.30
N LEU A 189 32.28 -21.46 -9.32
CA LEU A 189 33.63 -22.04 -9.25
C LEU A 189 34.72 -20.96 -9.33
N MET A 190 34.34 -19.68 -9.33
CA MET A 190 35.29 -18.57 -9.37
C MET A 190 35.71 -18.19 -7.95
N ASP A 191 37.01 -18.24 -7.67
CA ASP A 191 37.57 -18.02 -6.32
C ASP A 191 37.30 -16.62 -5.77
N ASP A 192 37.15 -15.62 -6.64
CA ASP A 192 36.88 -14.22 -6.28
C ASP A 192 35.39 -13.89 -6.12
N ASN A 193 34.49 -14.82 -6.48
CA ASN A 193 33.06 -14.68 -6.27
C ASN A 193 32.68 -15.17 -4.87
N ASP A 194 32.63 -14.23 -3.92
CA ASP A 194 32.24 -14.44 -2.54
C ASP A 194 30.78 -14.08 -2.27
N ILE A 195 29.98 -13.76 -3.29
CA ILE A 195 28.57 -13.42 -3.15
C ILE A 195 27.74 -14.70 -3.02
N SER A 196 27.31 -15.03 -1.79
CA SER A 196 26.42 -16.16 -1.51
C SER A 196 24.96 -15.71 -1.25
N SER A 197 23.96 -16.53 -1.64
CA SER A 197 22.53 -16.24 -1.35
C SER A 197 22.22 -16.20 0.14
N SER A 198 23.02 -16.89 0.97
CA SER A 198 22.83 -16.94 2.41
C SER A 198 23.27 -15.64 3.10
N GLN A 199 24.38 -15.03 2.67
CA GLN A 199 24.88 -13.78 3.26
C GLN A 199 23.93 -12.59 3.05
N LEU A 200 23.13 -12.61 1.98
CA LEU A 200 22.22 -11.52 1.65
C LEU A 200 20.86 -11.61 2.37
N ASN A 201 20.56 -12.76 3.00
CA ASN A 201 19.30 -13.01 3.71
C ASN A 201 19.44 -13.05 5.25
N THR A 202 20.66 -13.12 5.77
CA THR A 202 20.91 -13.06 7.21
C THR A 202 21.16 -11.64 7.66
N SER A 203 20.41 -11.18 8.67
CA SER A 203 20.51 -9.87 9.31
C SER A 203 21.83 -9.59 10.06
N SER A 204 22.85 -10.41 9.85
CA SER A 204 24.16 -10.32 10.48
C SER A 204 25.25 -10.37 9.40
N SER A 205 25.95 -9.24 9.27
CA SER A 205 27.11 -8.91 8.43
C SER A 205 26.92 -8.93 6.90
N ASP A 206 27.11 -7.75 6.31
CA ASP A 206 27.44 -7.47 4.90
C ASP A 206 26.33 -7.10 3.89
N ILE A 207 25.08 -6.90 4.33
CA ILE A 207 24.12 -6.19 3.47
C ILE A 207 24.49 -4.70 3.46
N VAL A 208 25.11 -4.24 2.37
CA VAL A 208 25.36 -2.81 2.18
C VAL A 208 24.02 -2.14 1.89
N PRO A 209 23.52 -1.24 2.74
CA PRO A 209 22.28 -0.54 2.46
C PRO A 209 22.40 0.19 1.12
N ASN A 210 21.36 0.09 0.29
CA ASN A 210 21.29 0.64 -1.07
C ASN A 210 22.21 -0.03 -2.11
N GLN A 211 22.65 -1.26 -1.88
CA GLN A 211 23.36 -2.02 -2.92
C GLN A 211 22.52 -2.22 -4.20
N PRO A 212 23.16 -2.49 -5.35
CA PRO A 212 22.46 -2.90 -6.56
C PRO A 212 21.48 -4.03 -6.29
N THR A 213 20.25 -3.89 -6.80
CA THR A 213 19.19 -4.90 -6.63
C THR A 213 19.36 -6.07 -7.59
N GLU A 214 20.19 -5.90 -8.61
CA GLU A 214 20.46 -6.87 -9.65
C GLU A 214 21.96 -6.89 -9.96
N ILE A 215 22.55 -8.08 -9.90
CA ILE A 215 23.96 -8.29 -10.25
C ILE A 215 24.01 -9.43 -11.26
N TYR A 216 24.64 -9.17 -12.39
CA TYR A 216 24.80 -10.14 -13.47
C TYR A 216 26.27 -10.31 -13.82
N TYR A 217 26.59 -11.48 -14.35
CA TYR A 217 27.90 -11.80 -14.91
C TYR A 217 27.78 -12.02 -16.42
N ILE A 218 28.71 -11.45 -17.18
CA ILE A 218 28.83 -11.58 -18.63
C ILE A 218 30.26 -11.98 -19.04
N SER A 219 30.42 -12.48 -20.27
CA SER A 219 31.72 -12.86 -20.79
C SER A 219 32.63 -11.64 -21.01
N ASN A 220 33.94 -11.87 -21.02
CA ASN A 220 34.94 -10.84 -21.33
C ASN A 220 34.68 -10.18 -22.69
N GLU A 221 34.33 -10.97 -23.71
CA GLU A 221 34.08 -10.47 -25.07
C GLU A 221 32.93 -9.45 -25.11
N LEU A 222 31.78 -9.76 -24.51
CA LEU A 222 30.68 -8.79 -24.43
C LEU A 222 31.09 -7.55 -23.62
N GLY A 223 31.80 -7.74 -22.50
CA GLY A 223 32.27 -6.61 -21.70
C GLY A 223 33.16 -5.63 -22.48
N LEU A 224 34.10 -6.15 -23.26
CA LEU A 224 34.98 -5.35 -24.12
C LEU A 224 34.22 -4.68 -25.26
N ASP A 225 33.26 -5.37 -25.88
CA ASP A 225 32.42 -4.78 -26.94
C ASP A 225 31.53 -3.66 -26.39
N LEU A 226 30.94 -3.83 -25.20
CA LEU A 226 30.20 -2.77 -24.50
C LEU A 226 31.09 -1.57 -24.19
N LEU A 227 32.34 -1.79 -23.76
CA LEU A 227 33.31 -0.71 -23.54
C LEU A 227 33.66 0.04 -24.84
N SER A 228 33.83 -0.69 -25.94
CA SER A 228 34.05 -0.10 -27.26
C SER A 228 32.86 0.77 -27.68
N ILE A 229 31.63 0.27 -27.54
CA ILE A 229 30.42 1.03 -27.85
C ILE A 229 30.31 2.27 -26.97
N LEU A 230 30.65 2.17 -25.68
CA LEU A 230 30.66 3.34 -24.78
C LEU A 230 31.65 4.41 -25.25
N GLN A 231 32.85 4.01 -25.69
CA GLN A 231 33.83 4.96 -26.26
C GLN A 231 33.24 5.67 -27.50
N ASP A 232 32.68 4.90 -28.44
CA ASP A 232 32.06 5.45 -29.66
C ASP A 232 30.87 6.38 -29.36
N CYS A 233 30.04 6.03 -28.37
CA CYS A 233 28.91 6.85 -27.92
C CYS A 233 29.39 8.23 -27.46
N PHE A 234 30.53 8.25 -26.78
CA PHE A 234 31.06 9.42 -26.10
C PHE A 234 31.92 10.33 -26.99
N ASP A 235 32.44 9.84 -28.10
CA ASP A 235 33.13 10.66 -29.11
C ASP A 235 32.19 11.66 -29.80
N SER A 236 30.89 11.36 -29.81
CA SER A 236 29.86 12.27 -30.30
C SER A 236 29.45 13.27 -29.21
N THR A 237 29.92 14.52 -29.29
CA THR A 237 29.49 15.58 -28.36
C THR A 237 28.42 16.46 -28.99
N THR A 238 27.45 16.90 -28.18
CA THR A 238 26.48 17.91 -28.63
C THR A 238 27.03 19.32 -28.33
N PRO A 239 27.07 20.24 -29.32
CA PRO A 239 27.60 21.60 -29.12
C PRO A 239 26.88 22.39 -28.02
N GLU A 240 25.64 22.02 -27.72
CA GLU A 240 24.70 22.75 -26.86
C GLU A 240 24.73 22.31 -25.38
N SER A 241 25.45 21.23 -25.03
CA SER A 241 25.35 20.56 -23.72
C SER A 241 26.61 20.64 -22.85
N ASN A 242 27.48 21.62 -23.07
CA ASN A 242 28.79 21.72 -22.39
C ASN A 242 29.70 20.49 -22.62
N GLY A 243 29.62 19.88 -23.81
CA GLY A 243 30.46 18.73 -24.18
C GLY A 243 29.97 17.39 -23.65
N ALA A 244 28.67 17.25 -23.33
CA ALA A 244 28.09 15.95 -23.01
C ALA A 244 27.99 15.08 -24.27
N PRO A 245 28.08 13.75 -24.11
CA PRO A 245 27.74 12.82 -25.18
C PRO A 245 26.31 13.03 -25.71
N SER A 246 26.12 12.97 -27.03
CA SER A 246 24.78 12.84 -27.64
C SER A 246 24.21 11.45 -27.42
N ASN A 247 25.06 10.43 -27.55
CA ASN A 247 24.63 9.05 -27.59
C ASN A 247 24.94 8.35 -26.28
N TYR A 248 24.02 7.49 -25.84
CA TYR A 248 24.19 6.67 -24.66
C TYR A 248 23.71 5.26 -24.96
N LEU A 249 24.49 4.28 -24.53
CA LEU A 249 24.09 2.89 -24.56
C LEU A 249 23.20 2.58 -23.35
N PHE A 250 22.03 2.02 -23.63
CA PHE A 250 21.10 1.56 -22.61
C PHE A 250 20.97 0.04 -22.70
N LEU A 251 20.95 -0.62 -21.54
CA LEU A 251 20.71 -2.06 -21.46
C LEU A 251 19.42 -2.39 -20.70
N VAL A 252 18.84 -3.54 -21.04
CA VAL A 252 17.75 -4.18 -20.31
C VAL A 252 18.05 -5.66 -20.10
N PRO A 253 18.11 -6.17 -18.86
CA PRO A 253 18.16 -7.60 -18.60
C PRO A 253 16.85 -8.27 -19.01
N VAL A 254 16.93 -9.29 -19.87
CA VAL A 254 15.81 -10.06 -20.40
C VAL A 254 15.77 -11.43 -19.73
N LEU A 255 15.09 -11.49 -18.59
CA LEU A 255 14.84 -12.72 -17.82
C LEU A 255 13.53 -13.43 -18.19
N ARG A 256 12.66 -12.77 -18.97
CA ARG A 256 11.39 -13.31 -19.49
C ARG A 256 11.11 -12.68 -20.85
N SER A 257 10.05 -13.11 -21.52
CA SER A 257 9.65 -12.50 -22.79
C SER A 257 9.54 -10.98 -22.69
N PHE A 258 10.28 -10.26 -23.52
CA PHE A 258 10.35 -8.81 -23.55
C PHE A 258 9.85 -8.28 -24.89
N ASP A 259 9.00 -7.26 -24.85
CA ASP A 259 8.34 -6.67 -26.02
C ASP A 259 8.95 -5.32 -26.34
N TRP A 260 9.75 -5.29 -27.40
CA TRP A 260 10.49 -4.13 -27.89
C TRP A 260 9.60 -3.05 -28.50
N THR A 261 8.33 -3.35 -28.80
CA THR A 261 7.39 -2.31 -29.25
C THR A 261 7.04 -1.32 -28.13
N LYS A 262 7.22 -1.73 -26.87
CA LYS A 262 6.94 -0.90 -25.69
C LYS A 262 8.05 0.12 -25.40
N THR A 263 9.29 -0.13 -25.83
CA THR A 263 10.40 0.81 -25.64
C THR A 263 10.34 2.00 -26.60
N VAL A 264 9.91 1.78 -27.85
CA VAL A 264 9.78 2.82 -28.89
C VAL A 264 8.63 3.80 -28.59
N SER A 265 7.61 3.37 -27.83
CA SER A 265 6.42 4.18 -27.50
C SER A 265 6.64 5.15 -26.31
N SER A 266 7.81 5.79 -26.24
CA SER A 266 8.13 6.79 -25.20
C SER A 266 8.13 8.23 -25.71
N ASN A 267 7.36 8.55 -26.75
CA ASN A 267 6.65 9.83 -26.70
C ASN A 267 5.76 9.73 -25.48
N LYS A 268 6.13 10.40 -24.38
CA LYS A 268 5.39 10.49 -23.12
C LYS A 268 3.91 10.37 -23.46
N GLY A 269 3.33 9.19 -23.22
CA GLY A 269 1.90 9.08 -23.04
C GLY A 269 1.65 10.04 -21.89
N THR A 270 1.16 11.24 -22.23
CA THR A 270 0.49 12.11 -21.28
C THR A 270 -0.36 11.17 -20.45
N PRO A 271 -0.15 11.08 -19.12
CA PRO A 271 -0.76 10.03 -18.30
C PRO A 271 -2.22 9.96 -18.69
N ASN A 272 -2.61 8.85 -19.34
CA ASN A 272 -3.78 8.79 -20.21
C ASN A 272 -4.89 9.61 -19.56
N TYR A 273 -5.12 10.84 -20.02
CA TYR A 273 -5.99 11.79 -19.30
C TYR A 273 -7.36 11.14 -19.05
N LEU A 274 -7.76 10.30 -20.00
CA LEU A 274 -8.88 9.37 -19.92
C LEU A 274 -8.90 8.49 -18.66
N SER A 275 -7.79 7.87 -18.25
CA SER A 275 -7.72 7.04 -17.04
C SER A 275 -7.96 7.85 -15.77
N TRP A 276 -7.40 9.06 -15.68
CA TRP A 276 -7.64 9.96 -14.54
C TRP A 276 -9.08 10.47 -14.53
N VAL A 277 -9.64 10.81 -15.69
CA VAL A 277 -11.03 11.23 -15.85
C VAL A 277 -11.99 10.09 -15.45
N ILE A 278 -11.72 8.85 -15.86
CA ILE A 278 -12.53 7.68 -15.47
C ILE A 278 -12.47 7.44 -13.95
N ALA A 279 -11.28 7.52 -13.35
CA ALA A 279 -11.11 7.36 -11.91
C ALA A 279 -11.89 8.42 -11.11
N LEU A 280 -11.82 9.69 -11.53
CA LEU A 280 -12.57 10.79 -10.92
C LEU A 280 -14.08 10.62 -11.09
N ALA A 281 -14.54 10.20 -12.28
CA ALA A 281 -15.95 9.92 -12.53
C ALA A 281 -16.47 8.77 -11.64
N ALA A 282 -15.69 7.70 -11.48
CA ALA A 282 -16.04 6.58 -10.60
C ALA A 282 -16.15 7.02 -9.13
N PHE A 283 -15.21 7.83 -8.64
CA PHE A 283 -15.25 8.34 -7.27
C PHE A 283 -16.46 9.26 -7.04
N PHE A 284 -16.77 10.11 -8.01
CA PHE A 284 -17.96 10.97 -7.97
C PHE A 284 -19.26 10.17 -7.93
N LEU A 285 -19.39 9.13 -8.76
CA LEU A 285 -20.58 8.26 -8.76
C LEU A 285 -20.76 7.51 -7.44
N LEU A 286 -19.67 7.00 -6.85
CA LEU A 286 -19.70 6.35 -5.53
C LEU A 286 -20.11 7.32 -4.42
N ALA A 287 -19.63 8.57 -4.47
CA ALA A 287 -20.02 9.61 -3.51
C ALA A 287 -21.51 9.97 -3.62
N VAL A 288 -22.02 10.17 -4.85
CA VAL A 288 -23.45 10.46 -5.09
C VAL A 288 -24.33 9.30 -4.64
N PHE A 289 -23.93 8.06 -4.93
CA PHE A 289 -24.69 6.88 -4.53
C PHE A 289 -24.73 6.72 -2.99
N SER A 290 -23.60 6.96 -2.33
CA SER A 290 -23.51 6.94 -0.86
C SER A 290 -24.38 8.03 -0.22
N LEU A 291 -24.37 9.25 -0.77
CA LEU A 291 -25.23 10.35 -0.32
C LEU A 291 -26.71 10.02 -0.50
N PHE A 292 -27.08 9.39 -1.63
CA PHE A 292 -28.45 8.97 -1.89
C PHE A 292 -28.93 7.91 -0.90
N ILE A 293 -28.12 6.90 -0.60
CA ILE A 293 -28.42 5.89 0.42
C ILE A 293 -28.57 6.56 1.79
N PHE A 294 -27.63 7.42 2.16
CA PHE A 294 -27.68 8.16 3.43
C PHE A 294 -28.95 9.01 3.53
N PHE A 295 -29.32 9.74 2.48
CA PHE A 295 -30.53 10.56 2.46
C PHE A 295 -31.81 9.72 2.53
N ARG A 296 -31.87 8.58 1.84
CA ARG A 296 -33.00 7.64 1.96
C ARG A 296 -33.10 7.05 3.35
N TRP A 297 -31.97 6.70 3.95
CA TRP A 297 -31.91 6.18 5.32
C TRP A 297 -32.35 7.25 6.32
N TRP A 298 -31.84 8.47 6.21
CA TRP A 298 -32.23 9.63 7.02
C TRP A 298 -33.74 9.89 6.92
N ARG A 299 -34.28 9.99 5.69
CA ARG A 299 -35.70 10.22 5.46
C ARG A 299 -36.58 9.07 5.96
N ARG A 300 -36.07 7.84 5.99
CA ARG A 300 -36.78 6.70 6.58
C ARG A 300 -36.76 6.77 8.10
N ARG A 301 -35.65 7.22 8.69
CA ARG A 301 -35.53 7.42 10.14
C ARG A 301 -36.46 8.53 10.62
N GLN A 302 -36.47 9.67 9.96
CA GLN A 302 -37.33 10.80 10.34
C GLN A 302 -38.82 10.44 10.30
N ARG A 303 -39.25 9.64 9.30
CA ARG A 303 -40.61 9.11 9.27
C ARG A 303 -40.95 8.18 10.43
N ARG A 304 -39.98 7.47 11.03
CA ARG A 304 -40.24 6.65 12.22
C ARG A 304 -40.47 7.52 13.45
N GLU A 305 -39.66 8.55 13.62
CA GLU A 305 -39.79 9.51 14.73
C GLU A 305 -41.14 10.26 14.64
N ASP A 306 -41.57 10.66 13.44
CA ASP A 306 -42.90 11.27 13.22
C ASP A 306 -44.06 10.31 13.55
N MET A 307 -43.94 9.02 13.20
CA MET A 307 -44.95 8.01 13.52
C MET A 307 -45.05 7.77 15.04
N GLU A 308 -43.91 7.69 15.74
CA GLU A 308 -43.86 7.54 17.19
C GLU A 308 -44.45 8.76 17.91
N TYR A 309 -44.13 9.97 17.45
CA TYR A 309 -44.70 11.21 17.98
C TYR A 309 -46.22 11.25 17.81
N ASN A 310 -46.73 10.94 16.61
CA ASN A 310 -48.17 10.91 16.35
C ASN A 310 -48.88 9.83 17.17
N ALA A 311 -48.28 8.65 17.34
CA ALA A 311 -48.84 7.58 18.17
C ALA A 311 -48.95 8.00 19.65
N MET A 312 -47.91 8.64 20.20
CA MET A 312 -47.94 9.18 21.57
C MET A 312 -49.01 10.28 21.72
N LEU A 313 -49.19 11.12 20.70
CA LEU A 313 -50.20 12.17 20.73
C LEU A 313 -51.62 11.57 20.71
N GLU A 314 -51.84 10.53 19.91
CA GLU A 314 -53.12 9.81 19.85
C GLU A 314 -53.42 9.12 21.18
N GLU A 315 -52.45 8.45 21.79
CA GLU A 315 -52.60 7.83 23.11
C GLU A 315 -52.96 8.86 24.19
N ARG A 316 -52.27 10.00 24.22
CA ARG A 316 -52.61 11.10 25.14
C ARG A 316 -54.02 11.62 24.93
N ASN A 317 -54.44 11.78 23.67
CA ASN A 317 -55.80 12.19 23.33
C ASN A 317 -56.85 11.17 23.81
N LEU A 318 -56.58 9.87 23.66
CA LEU A 318 -57.48 8.80 24.13
C LEU A 318 -57.61 8.79 25.66
N ILE A 319 -56.50 8.93 26.40
CA ILE A 319 -56.51 9.01 27.87
C ILE A 319 -57.29 10.26 28.34
N ALA A 320 -57.10 11.40 27.67
CA ALA A 320 -57.83 12.63 27.97
C ALA A 320 -59.35 12.47 27.74
N MET A 321 -59.75 11.80 26.65
CA MET A 321 -61.17 11.48 26.40
C MET A 321 -61.74 10.51 27.43
N GLN A 322 -60.98 9.51 27.89
CA GLN A 322 -61.41 8.59 28.94
C GLN A 322 -61.63 9.31 30.29
N ARG A 323 -60.73 10.22 30.69
CA ARG A 323 -60.91 11.01 31.93
C ARG A 323 -62.17 11.87 31.91
N ARG A 324 -62.57 12.39 30.74
CA ARG A 324 -63.82 13.15 30.58
C ARG A 324 -65.09 12.30 30.72
N LYS A 325 -64.99 10.96 30.71
CA LYS A 325 -66.14 10.04 30.89
C LYS A 325 -66.40 9.63 32.34
N LEU A 326 -65.53 10.01 33.29
CA LEU A 326 -65.81 9.80 34.71
C LEU A 326 -66.97 10.71 35.11
N LYS A 327 -68.16 10.12 35.27
CA LYS A 327 -69.33 10.85 35.75
C LYS A 327 -69.07 11.30 37.19
N PRO A 328 -69.38 12.55 37.57
CA PRO A 328 -69.30 12.97 38.95
C PRO A 328 -70.15 12.02 39.81
N LEU A 329 -69.64 11.71 41.01
CA LEU A 329 -70.38 10.85 41.94
C LEU A 329 -71.68 11.59 42.30
N PRO A 330 -72.85 10.93 42.24
CA PRO A 330 -74.11 11.54 42.65
C PRO A 330 -74.00 12.11 44.06
N VAL A 331 -74.53 13.33 44.25
CA VAL A 331 -74.47 14.08 45.52
C VAL A 331 -74.98 13.23 46.69
N ASP A 332 -76.02 12.42 46.45
CA ASP A 332 -76.65 11.56 47.45
C ASP A 332 -75.70 10.47 47.97
N ILE A 333 -74.81 9.95 47.11
CA ILE A 333 -73.81 8.96 47.50
C ILE A 333 -72.69 9.62 48.30
N VAL A 334 -72.27 10.83 47.92
CA VAL A 334 -71.29 11.57 48.71
C VAL A 334 -71.86 11.90 50.08
N ASN A 335 -73.15 12.21 50.17
CA ASN A 335 -73.86 12.55 51.41
C ASN A 335 -74.19 11.38 52.33
N SER A 336 -74.16 10.14 51.83
CA SER A 336 -74.42 8.96 52.66
C SER A 336 -73.21 8.49 53.47
N TYR A 337 -72.02 9.02 53.21
CA TYR A 337 -70.83 8.66 53.97
C TYR A 337 -70.85 9.24 55.39
N PRO A 338 -70.34 8.48 56.38
CA PRO A 338 -70.41 8.88 57.77
C PRO A 338 -69.58 10.14 58.03
N ILE A 339 -70.17 11.04 58.82
CA ILE A 339 -69.49 12.20 59.40
C ILE A 339 -69.07 11.80 60.81
N GLN A 340 -67.80 11.91 61.11
CA GLN A 340 -67.21 11.56 62.40
C GLN A 340 -66.24 12.64 62.85
N ASN A 341 -65.93 12.66 64.14
CA ASN A 341 -64.89 13.53 64.67
C ASN A 341 -63.51 12.99 64.29
N TYR A 342 -62.54 13.88 64.15
CA TYR A 342 -61.17 13.47 63.86
C TYR A 342 -60.58 12.63 65.00
N HIS A 343 -60.09 11.45 64.66
CA HIS A 343 -59.18 10.68 65.50
C HIS A 343 -58.08 10.05 64.64
N ALA A 344 -56.83 10.18 65.08
CA ALA A 344 -55.65 9.73 64.35
C ALA A 344 -55.57 8.20 64.16
N ASP A 345 -56.31 7.43 64.94
CA ASP A 345 -56.40 5.96 64.85
C ASP A 345 -57.44 5.47 63.82
N VAL A 346 -58.42 6.30 63.48
CA VAL A 346 -59.51 5.97 62.54
C VAL A 346 -59.28 6.57 61.14
N ILE A 347 -58.69 7.76 61.05
CA ILE A 347 -58.53 8.51 59.79
C ILE A 347 -57.05 8.52 59.38
N LYS A 348 -56.76 8.07 58.15
CA LYS A 348 -55.38 7.85 57.69
C LYS A 348 -54.60 9.14 57.40
N ASN A 349 -55.28 10.25 57.14
CA ASN A 349 -54.66 11.52 56.79
C ASN A 349 -54.91 12.56 57.88
N ALA A 350 -53.85 13.27 58.27
CA ALA A 350 -53.92 14.35 59.26
C ALA A 350 -54.31 15.71 58.66
N THR A 351 -54.44 15.80 57.34
CA THR A 351 -54.76 17.05 56.64
C THR A 351 -55.82 16.83 55.56
N CYS A 352 -56.69 17.82 55.35
CA CYS A 352 -57.65 17.81 54.26
C CYS A 352 -56.93 18.08 52.93
N ALA A 353 -56.88 17.12 52.02
CA ALA A 353 -56.17 17.29 50.74
C ALA A 353 -56.79 18.33 49.78
N ILE A 354 -57.91 18.97 50.16
CA ILE A 354 -58.63 19.95 49.35
C ILE A 354 -58.33 21.38 49.80
N CYS A 355 -58.51 21.69 51.10
CA CYS A 355 -58.15 23.01 51.65
C CYS A 355 -56.72 23.08 52.16
N LEU A 356 -56.05 21.92 52.28
CA LEU A 356 -54.70 21.75 52.83
C LEU A 356 -54.58 22.09 54.33
N ASP A 357 -55.70 22.26 55.03
CA ASP A 357 -55.73 22.49 56.48
C ASP A 357 -55.51 21.19 57.26
N GLU A 358 -54.83 21.30 58.40
CA GLU A 358 -54.62 20.19 59.33
C GLU A 358 -55.87 19.93 60.19
N PHE A 359 -56.10 18.67 60.55
CA PHE A 359 -57.20 18.28 61.43
C PHE A 359 -56.78 18.39 62.90
N GLU A 360 -57.63 19.01 63.72
CA GLU A 360 -57.47 19.04 65.17
C GLU A 360 -58.15 17.82 65.82
N GLU A 361 -57.58 17.30 66.91
CA GLU A 361 -58.17 16.16 67.64
C GLU A 361 -59.59 16.49 68.12
N ASN A 362 -60.56 15.60 67.84
CA ASN A 362 -62.00 15.82 68.04
C ASN A 362 -62.65 16.90 67.17
N GLN A 363 -62.00 17.39 66.12
CA GLN A 363 -62.64 18.34 65.20
C GLN A 363 -63.89 17.70 64.57
N PRO A 364 -65.07 18.36 64.67
CA PRO A 364 -66.30 17.86 64.06
C PRO A 364 -66.29 18.07 62.55
N ASP A 365 -67.24 17.45 61.85
CA ASP A 365 -67.50 17.64 60.42
C ASP A 365 -66.42 17.10 59.46
N ILE A 366 -65.83 15.95 59.79
CA ILE A 366 -64.99 15.19 58.86
C ILE A 366 -65.80 14.05 58.25
N ARG A 367 -65.92 14.09 56.91
CA ARG A 367 -66.51 13.01 56.14
C ARG A 367 -65.45 11.97 55.80
N VAL A 368 -65.70 10.73 56.20
CA VAL A 368 -64.76 9.62 56.01
C VAL A 368 -65.22 8.74 54.85
N LEU A 369 -64.37 8.63 53.82
CA LEU A 369 -64.63 7.75 52.68
C LEU A 369 -64.34 6.28 53.04
N PRO A 370 -64.84 5.28 52.28
CA PRO A 370 -64.59 3.86 52.53
C PRO A 370 -63.11 3.44 52.54
N CYS A 371 -62.23 4.27 52.00
CA CYS A 371 -60.77 4.08 52.03
C CYS A 371 -60.08 4.61 53.31
N SER A 372 -60.87 5.10 54.28
CA SER A 372 -60.43 5.71 55.55
C SER A 372 -59.69 7.05 55.40
N HIS A 373 -59.92 7.76 54.29
CA HIS A 373 -59.47 9.14 54.13
C HIS A 373 -60.56 10.12 54.55
N GLY A 374 -60.20 11.10 55.37
CA GLY A 374 -61.06 12.16 55.88
C GLY A 374 -60.95 13.44 55.06
N PHE A 375 -62.08 14.12 54.87
CA PHE A 375 -62.15 15.44 54.24
C PHE A 375 -63.16 16.32 54.97
N CYS A 376 -62.95 17.64 54.99
CA CYS A 376 -63.95 18.56 55.51
C CYS A 376 -65.25 18.40 54.71
N VAL A 377 -66.41 18.35 55.39
CA VAL A 377 -67.73 18.18 54.76
C VAL A 377 -67.99 19.22 53.66
N LEU A 378 -67.55 20.48 53.86
CA LEU A 378 -67.70 21.56 52.88
C LEU A 378 -66.78 21.39 51.65
N CYS A 379 -65.58 20.83 51.85
CA CYS A 379 -64.58 20.68 50.80
C CYS A 379 -64.90 19.51 49.85
N ILE A 380 -65.29 18.37 50.40
CA ILE A 380 -65.63 17.16 49.61
C ILE A 380 -66.92 17.35 48.81
N GLY A 381 -67.91 18.06 49.38
CA GLY A 381 -69.17 18.36 48.72
C GLY A 381 -68.99 19.24 47.49
N LYS A 382 -68.13 20.26 47.54
CA LYS A 382 -67.85 21.11 46.37
C LYS A 382 -67.03 20.38 45.30
N SER A 383 -65.99 19.66 45.70
CA SER A 383 -65.04 19.02 44.76
C SER A 383 -65.61 17.83 43.99
N MET A 384 -66.53 17.05 44.59
CA MET A 384 -67.13 15.88 43.92
C MET A 384 -68.36 16.21 43.06
N VAL A 385 -68.97 17.38 43.27
CA VAL A 385 -70.17 17.84 42.55
C VAL A 385 -69.82 18.78 41.38
N ASP A 386 -68.79 19.62 41.52
CA ASP A 386 -68.31 20.54 40.47
C ASP A 386 -67.15 19.95 39.64
N SER A 387 -67.30 18.75 39.08
CA SER A 387 -66.29 18.17 38.17
C SER A 387 -66.16 18.90 36.81
N LYS A 388 -66.75 20.10 36.66
CA LYS A 388 -66.75 20.90 35.42
C LYS A 388 -65.70 22.02 35.35
N ILE A 389 -64.93 22.30 36.41
CA ILE A 389 -64.09 23.53 36.44
C ILE A 389 -62.60 23.32 36.13
N HIS A 390 -62.08 22.09 35.99
CA HIS A 390 -60.65 21.88 35.69
C HIS A 390 -60.33 21.51 34.22
N SER A 391 -61.06 22.07 33.25
CA SER A 391 -60.71 21.95 31.82
C SER A 391 -60.29 23.27 31.14
N LEU A 392 -59.94 24.32 31.89
CA LEU A 392 -59.62 25.64 31.32
C LEU A 392 -58.28 26.27 31.73
N SER A 393 -57.33 25.49 32.24
CA SER A 393 -56.00 26.01 32.56
C SER A 393 -54.87 25.13 32.05
N TYR A 394 -54.88 24.84 30.76
CA TYR A 394 -53.68 24.52 29.97
C TYR A 394 -53.90 25.04 28.55
N LEU A 395 -53.72 26.35 28.39
CA LEU A 395 -53.25 27.00 27.17
C LEU A 395 -51.87 27.58 27.47
#